data_AF-A0A7S1D4N1-F1
#
_entry.id   AF-A0A7S1D4N1-F1
#
_cell.length_a   1.000
_cell.length_b   1.000
_cell.length_c   1.000
_cell.angle_alpha   90.00
_cell.angle_beta   90.00
_cell.angle_gamma   90.00
#
_symmetry.space_group_name_H-M   'P 1'
#
loop_
_entity.id
_entity.type
_entity.pdbx_description
1 polymer ?
#
loop_
_entity_poly.entity_id
_entity_poly.type
_entity_poly.pdbx_seq_one_letter_code
_entity_poly.pdbx_strand_id
1 'polypeptide(L)'
;FASNPGRAGMEPFDLQRMLFAWMKSSQPQMSPDSGDGREGTAVSRNASSHRIKEVVGSQGCGLLWAIGEVLHGESSFRDLDSHGQFALFCVRLLRAAARAKSEMKMLKERSQATLKVSLPGSFHMKRTISTPDKIETEPSIASAGCIAALVSNSQAAIIDACRANGKRLDWETTKRNRLPLWIRSEDLLRKIAEEVGQSIYKTHRNIMECALFFIAAGNMHLLRNLAATDQSASCWNM
;
A
#
# COMPACT_ATOMS: atom_id res chain seq x y z
N PHE A 1 4.52 45.72 -5.50
CA PHE A 1 4.09 44.38 -5.07
C PHE A 1 2.58 44.41 -4.86
N ALA A 2 1.82 44.06 -5.90
CA ALA A 2 0.37 44.04 -5.87
C ALA A 2 -0.11 42.75 -5.18
N SER A 3 -0.93 42.92 -4.15
CA SER A 3 -1.69 41.86 -3.48
C SER A 3 -2.62 41.17 -4.47
N ASN A 4 -2.57 39.85 -4.52
CA ASN A 4 -3.35 39.00 -5.43
C ASN A 4 -4.59 38.45 -4.69
N PRO A 5 -5.80 39.00 -4.89
CA PRO A 5 -7.01 38.53 -4.23
C PRO A 5 -7.70 37.51 -5.14
N GLY A 6 -7.17 36.27 -5.16
CA GLY A 6 -7.64 35.28 -6.14
C GLY A 6 -7.47 33.82 -5.76
N ARG A 7 -7.09 33.48 -4.52
CA ARG A 7 -7.21 32.10 -4.03
C ARG A 7 -8.62 31.90 -3.49
N ALA A 8 -9.54 31.49 -4.37
CA ALA A 8 -10.74 30.78 -3.94
C ALA A 8 -10.28 29.61 -3.07
N GLY A 9 -10.57 29.68 -1.77
CA GLY A 9 -10.26 28.63 -0.82
C GLY A 9 -10.95 27.36 -1.27
N MET A 10 -10.18 26.44 -1.84
CA MET A 10 -10.62 25.07 -2.01
C MET A 10 -10.69 24.51 -0.58
N GLU A 11 -11.91 24.40 -0.05
CA GLU A 11 -12.19 23.83 1.26
C GLU A 11 -11.35 22.54 1.42
N PRO A 12 -10.68 22.34 2.56
CA PRO A 12 -9.89 21.14 2.81
C PRO A 12 -10.75 19.93 2.50
N PHE A 13 -10.17 18.99 1.74
CA PHE A 13 -10.83 17.77 1.30
C PHE A 13 -11.46 17.07 2.51
N ASP A 14 -12.75 17.26 2.73
CA ASP A 14 -13.47 16.76 3.91
C ASP A 14 -13.80 15.28 3.68
N LEU A 15 -12.74 14.46 3.68
CA LEU A 15 -12.78 13.01 3.56
C LEU A 15 -13.75 12.42 4.59
N GLN A 16 -13.87 13.06 5.76
CA GLN A 16 -14.80 12.66 6.80
C GLN A 16 -16.24 12.82 6.35
N ARG A 17 -16.64 13.97 5.78
CA ARG A 17 -17.97 14.16 5.19
C ARG A 17 -18.25 13.22 4.02
N MET A 18 -17.27 12.99 3.15
CA MET A 18 -17.44 12.09 2.00
C MET A 18 -17.65 10.64 2.46
N LEU A 19 -16.91 10.20 3.49
CA LEU A 19 -17.09 8.88 4.09
C LEU A 19 -18.43 8.76 4.81
N PHE A 20 -18.85 9.79 5.56
CA PHE A 20 -20.18 9.85 6.18
C PHE A 20 -21.31 9.80 5.15
N ALA A 21 -21.19 10.53 4.04
CA ALA A 21 -22.17 10.50 2.96
C ALA A 21 -22.23 9.11 2.30
N TRP A 22 -21.09 8.48 2.04
CA TRP A 22 -21.03 7.13 1.49
C TRP A 22 -21.63 6.08 2.44
N MET A 23 -21.30 6.13 3.73
CA MET A 23 -21.89 5.27 4.76
C MET A 23 -23.40 5.44 4.84
N LYS A 24 -23.90 6.69 4.77
CA LYS A 24 -25.34 6.98 4.79
C LYS A 24 -26.06 6.48 3.53
N SER A 25 -25.40 6.54 2.37
CA SER A 25 -25.94 6.02 1.10
C SER A 25 -25.91 4.50 0.99
N SER A 26 -25.04 3.84 1.73
CA SER A 26 -24.90 2.37 1.76
C SER A 26 -25.86 1.70 2.74
N GLN A 27 -26.61 2.47 3.53
CA GLN A 27 -27.70 1.91 4.32
C GLN A 27 -28.88 1.56 3.40
N PRO A 28 -29.39 0.32 3.44
CA PRO A 28 -30.57 -0.03 2.66
C PRO A 28 -31.72 0.89 3.06
N GLN A 29 -32.29 1.62 2.09
CA GLN A 29 -33.51 2.36 2.32
C GLN A 29 -34.59 1.37 2.75
N MET A 30 -34.94 1.39 4.03
CA MET A 30 -36.18 0.77 4.48
C MET A 30 -37.31 1.57 3.87
N SER A 31 -37.89 1.03 2.80
CA SER A 31 -39.15 1.52 2.27
C SER A 31 -40.16 1.58 3.42
N PRO A 32 -40.83 2.72 3.67
CA PRO A 32 -41.92 2.74 4.62
C PRO A 32 -42.97 1.76 4.10
N ASP A 33 -43.22 0.70 4.87
CA ASP A 33 -44.29 -0.27 4.65
C ASP A 33 -45.60 0.52 4.56
N SER A 34 -46.06 0.77 3.35
CA SER A 34 -47.43 1.16 3.08
C SER A 34 -48.29 -0.03 3.45
N GLY A 35 -48.78 -0.01 4.69
CA GLY A 35 -49.71 -1.00 5.19
C GLY A 35 -50.98 -0.99 4.34
N ASP A 36 -51.18 -2.05 3.58
CA ASP A 36 -52.51 -2.49 3.24
C ASP A 36 -52.60 -4.01 3.42
N GLY A 37 -53.62 -4.42 4.16
CA GLY A 37 -53.71 -5.73 4.76
C GLY A 37 -53.97 -6.83 3.74
N ARG A 38 -53.30 -7.97 3.90
CA ARG A 38 -53.90 -9.29 3.71
C ARG A 38 -53.02 -10.38 4.29
N GLU A 39 -53.63 -11.19 5.14
CA GLU A 39 -53.09 -12.40 5.74
C GLU A 39 -52.61 -13.38 4.66
N GLY A 40 -51.42 -13.94 4.85
CA GLY A 40 -50.94 -15.04 4.02
C GLY A 40 -49.43 -15.25 4.09
N THR A 41 -49.03 -16.42 4.59
CA THR A 41 -47.71 -17.04 4.44
C THR A 41 -46.52 -16.41 5.17
N ALA A 42 -46.24 -16.96 6.36
CA ALA A 42 -44.98 -16.87 7.06
C ALA A 42 -43.87 -17.65 6.32
N VAL A 43 -43.29 -17.07 5.27
CA VAL A 43 -42.01 -17.51 4.71
C VAL A 43 -41.23 -16.26 4.29
N SER A 44 -39.94 -16.23 4.61
CA SER A 44 -38.95 -15.24 4.12
C SER A 44 -38.72 -13.96 4.95
N ARG A 45 -38.52 -14.10 6.27
CA ARG A 45 -37.75 -13.10 7.07
C ARG A 45 -36.30 -13.52 7.35
N ASN A 46 -35.91 -14.75 7.02
CA ASN A 46 -34.55 -15.26 7.25
C ASN A 46 -33.56 -15.04 6.08
N ALA A 47 -34.04 -14.68 4.88
CA ALA A 47 -33.17 -14.52 3.71
C ALA A 47 -32.39 -13.19 3.69
N SER A 48 -32.97 -12.12 4.24
CA SER A 48 -32.35 -10.79 4.30
C SER A 48 -31.29 -10.66 5.41
N SER A 49 -31.45 -11.38 6.53
CA SER A 49 -30.45 -11.42 7.61
C SER A 49 -29.22 -12.28 7.25
N HIS A 50 -29.39 -13.32 6.44
CA HIS A 50 -28.27 -14.09 5.89
C HIS A 50 -27.45 -13.30 4.86
N ARG A 51 -28.08 -12.46 4.03
CA ARG A 51 -27.36 -11.62 3.06
C ARG A 51 -26.49 -10.54 3.72
N ILE A 52 -26.93 -9.92 4.83
CA ILE A 52 -26.12 -8.91 5.53
C ILE A 52 -24.89 -9.55 6.19
N LYS A 53 -25.02 -10.77 6.73
CA LYS A 53 -23.89 -11.53 7.29
C LYS A 53 -22.91 -12.03 6.21
N GLU A 54 -23.36 -12.24 4.97
CA GLU A 54 -22.47 -12.54 3.84
C GLU A 54 -21.78 -11.30 3.26
N VAL A 55 -22.48 -10.16 3.19
CA VAL A 55 -21.94 -8.91 2.60
C VAL A 55 -20.91 -8.28 3.52
N VAL A 56 -21.08 -8.39 4.84
CA VAL A 56 -20.00 -8.10 5.81
C VAL A 56 -19.19 -9.36 6.07
N GLY A 57 -18.73 -10.01 5.00
CA GLY A 57 -17.73 -11.07 5.12
C GLY A 57 -16.50 -10.55 5.86
N SER A 58 -15.72 -11.45 6.48
CA SER A 58 -14.50 -11.11 7.25
C SER A 58 -13.54 -10.11 6.60
N GLN A 59 -13.61 -9.92 5.27
CA GLN A 59 -12.84 -8.95 4.52
C GLN A 59 -13.34 -7.50 4.64
N GLY A 60 -14.66 -7.27 4.76
CA GLY A 60 -15.26 -5.93 4.86
C GLY A 60 -14.92 -5.21 6.17
N CYS A 61 -14.90 -5.96 7.29
CA CYS A 61 -14.50 -5.42 8.59
C CYS A 61 -13.05 -4.95 8.61
N GLY A 62 -12.15 -5.65 7.91
CA GLY A 62 -10.73 -5.30 7.85
C GLY A 62 -10.48 -3.97 7.12
N LEU A 63 -11.21 -3.71 6.03
CA LEU A 63 -11.11 -2.44 5.32
C LEU A 63 -11.70 -1.28 6.13
N LEU A 64 -12.86 -1.47 6.77
CA LEU A 64 -13.46 -0.45 7.63
C LEU A 64 -12.57 -0.10 8.82
N TRP A 65 -11.95 -1.12 9.43
CA TRP A 65 -10.94 -0.92 10.47
C TRP A 65 -9.74 -0.11 9.97
N ALA A 66 -9.18 -0.49 8.81
CA ALA A 66 -8.06 0.23 8.20
C ALA A 66 -8.41 1.69 7.87
N ILE A 67 -9.63 1.97 7.39
CA ILE A 67 -10.11 3.34 7.19
C ILE A 67 -10.14 4.08 8.53
N GLY A 68 -10.72 3.48 9.56
CA GLY A 68 -10.79 4.06 10.91
C GLY A 68 -9.40 4.39 11.47
N GLU A 69 -8.44 3.47 11.35
CA GLU A 69 -7.06 3.66 11.79
C GLU A 69 -6.39 4.84 11.07
N VAL A 70 -6.56 4.95 9.75
CA VAL A 70 -5.97 6.04 8.95
C VAL A 70 -6.62 7.39 9.28
N LEU A 71 -7.92 7.42 9.55
CA LEU A 71 -8.64 8.64 9.91
C LEU A 71 -8.35 9.08 11.35
N HIS A 72 -8.07 8.14 12.26
CA HIS A 72 -7.77 8.43 13.66
C HIS A 72 -6.32 8.87 13.88
N GLY A 73 -5.39 8.39 13.04
CA GLY A 73 -4.00 8.82 13.10
C GLY A 73 -3.87 10.31 12.79
N GLU A 74 -3.09 11.06 13.59
CA GLU A 74 -2.78 12.46 13.32
C GLU A 74 -2.21 12.59 11.90
N SER A 75 -3.00 13.20 11.04
CA SER A 75 -2.63 13.39 9.65
C SER A 75 -1.61 14.52 9.61
N SER A 76 -0.33 14.17 9.54
CA SER A 76 0.79 15.05 9.17
C SER A 76 0.69 15.56 7.71
N PHE A 77 -0.53 15.64 7.17
CA PHE A 77 -0.83 15.98 5.78
C PHE A 77 -1.03 17.48 5.58
N ARG A 78 -0.94 18.29 6.65
CA ARG A 78 -1.27 19.72 6.62
C ARG A 78 -0.43 20.51 5.61
N ASP A 79 0.79 20.08 5.36
CA ASP A 79 1.71 20.77 4.45
C ASP A 79 1.65 20.26 3.00
N LEU A 80 0.75 19.32 2.69
CA LEU A 80 0.57 18.75 1.36
C LEU A 80 -0.64 19.37 0.65
N ASP A 81 -0.55 19.44 -0.68
CA ASP A 81 -1.70 19.76 -1.52
C ASP A 81 -2.75 18.63 -1.49
N SER A 82 -4.00 18.94 -1.81
CA SER A 82 -5.13 17.98 -1.73
C SER A 82 -4.85 16.65 -2.44
N HIS A 83 -4.19 16.69 -3.59
CA HIS A 83 -3.79 15.49 -4.33
C HIS A 83 -2.71 14.69 -3.59
N GLY A 84 -1.72 15.34 -2.98
CA GLY A 84 -0.72 14.68 -2.16
C GLY A 84 -1.31 14.07 -0.89
N GLN A 85 -2.26 14.76 -0.24
CA GLN A 85 -3.00 14.21 0.90
C GLN A 85 -3.76 12.93 0.49
N PHE A 86 -4.47 12.97 -0.64
CA PHE A 86 -5.21 11.82 -1.15
C PHE A 86 -4.28 10.65 -1.54
N ALA A 87 -3.16 10.93 -2.21
CA ALA A 87 -2.17 9.91 -2.56
C ALA A 87 -1.63 9.20 -1.31
N LEU A 88 -1.27 9.97 -0.27
CA LEU A 88 -0.80 9.40 0.99
C LEU A 88 -1.90 8.68 1.77
N PHE A 89 -3.13 9.16 1.72
CA PHE A 89 -4.27 8.45 2.26
C PHE A 89 -4.38 7.05 1.63
N CYS A 90 -4.31 6.95 0.30
CA CYS A 90 -4.32 5.65 -0.40
C CYS A 90 -3.16 4.75 0.06
N VAL A 91 -1.94 5.29 0.17
CA VAL A 91 -0.77 4.53 0.63
C VAL A 91 -0.99 3.99 2.05
N ARG A 92 -1.41 4.86 2.99
CA ARG A 92 -1.65 4.48 4.38
C ARG A 92 -2.78 3.46 4.51
N LEU A 93 -3.87 3.65 3.77
CA LEU A 93 -5.02 2.75 3.77
C LEU A 93 -4.62 1.36 3.31
N LEU A 94 -3.85 1.25 2.22
CA LEU A 94 -3.40 -0.04 1.72
C LEU A 94 -2.46 -0.74 2.70
N ARG A 95 -1.53 0.01 3.33
CA ARG A 95 -0.66 -0.52 4.39
C ARG A 95 -1.44 -1.00 5.61
N ALA A 96 -2.42 -0.25 6.06
CA ALA A 96 -3.30 -0.65 7.16
C ALA A 96 -4.11 -1.90 6.79
N ALA A 97 -4.67 -1.96 5.59
CA ALA A 97 -5.41 -3.13 5.09
C ALA A 97 -4.51 -4.37 4.96
N ALA A 98 -3.26 -4.21 4.52
CA ALA A 98 -2.29 -5.31 4.44
C ALA A 98 -1.93 -5.85 5.82
N ARG A 99 -1.72 -4.96 6.81
CA ARG A 99 -1.48 -5.34 8.21
C ARG A 99 -2.67 -6.08 8.81
N ALA A 100 -3.88 -5.56 8.66
CA ALA A 100 -5.09 -6.24 9.12
C ALA A 100 -5.23 -7.64 8.49
N LYS A 101 -4.88 -7.79 7.20
CA LYS A 101 -4.90 -9.08 6.50
C LYS A 101 -3.84 -10.05 7.02
N SER A 102 -2.63 -9.60 7.33
CA SER A 102 -1.57 -10.46 7.88
C SER A 102 -1.92 -10.92 9.29
N GLU A 103 -2.43 -10.04 10.14
CA GLU A 103 -2.90 -10.38 11.50
C GLU A 103 -4.02 -11.43 11.48
N MET A 104 -5.03 -11.24 10.63
CA MET A 104 -6.09 -12.24 10.47
C MET A 104 -5.58 -13.58 9.96
N LYS A 105 -4.57 -13.59 9.09
CA LYS A 105 -3.94 -14.83 8.60
C LYS A 105 -3.22 -15.56 9.74
N MET A 106 -2.46 -14.83 10.56
CA MET A 106 -1.76 -15.39 11.72
C MET A 106 -2.73 -15.96 12.77
N LEU A 107 -3.85 -15.28 13.02
CA LEU A 107 -4.89 -15.78 13.93
C LEU A 107 -5.54 -17.07 13.41
N LYS A 108 -5.81 -17.17 12.11
CA LYS A 108 -6.34 -18.40 11.50
C LYS A 108 -5.37 -19.56 11.60
N GLU A 109 -4.09 -19.32 11.32
CA GLU A 109 -3.03 -20.34 11.44
C GLU A 109 -2.88 -20.82 12.90
N ARG A 110 -2.95 -19.89 13.87
CA ARG A 110 -2.91 -20.23 15.29
C ARG A 110 -4.11 -21.08 15.72
N SER A 111 -5.32 -20.73 15.29
CA SER A 111 -6.55 -21.47 15.60
C SER A 111 -6.59 -22.88 14.98
N GLN A 112 -5.98 -23.06 13.80
CA GLN A 112 -5.84 -24.39 13.19
C GLN A 112 -4.76 -25.25 13.86
N ALA A 113 -3.74 -24.64 14.45
CA ALA A 113 -2.70 -25.35 15.18
C ALA A 113 -3.21 -25.92 16.53
N THR A 114 -4.10 -25.22 17.22
CA THR A 114 -4.69 -25.67 18.51
C THR A 114 -5.74 -26.77 18.37
N LEU A 115 -6.32 -26.98 17.18
CA LEU A 115 -7.32 -28.04 16.94
C LEU A 115 -6.71 -29.41 16.60
N LYS A 116 -5.38 -29.50 16.43
CA LYS A 116 -4.68 -30.78 16.31
C LYS A 116 -4.38 -31.34 17.71
N VAL A 117 -5.43 -31.77 18.40
CA VAL A 117 -5.30 -32.62 19.59
C VAL A 117 -4.72 -33.94 19.13
N SER A 118 -3.45 -34.16 19.46
CA SER A 118 -2.72 -35.39 19.21
C SER A 118 -3.41 -36.56 19.90
N LEU A 119 -3.95 -37.50 19.11
CA LEU A 119 -4.26 -38.84 19.62
C LEU A 119 -2.95 -39.54 20.02
N PRO A 120 -2.90 -40.24 21.16
CA PRO A 120 -1.73 -40.99 21.57
C PRO A 120 -1.51 -42.16 20.60
N GLY A 121 -0.38 -42.16 19.87
CA GLY A 121 0.03 -43.28 19.01
C GLY A 121 0.55 -42.92 17.62
N SER A 122 0.46 -41.65 17.18
CA SER A 122 1.01 -41.25 15.88
C SER A 122 2.44 -40.73 16.01
N PHE A 123 3.39 -41.42 15.35
CA PHE A 123 4.75 -40.95 15.16
C PHE A 123 4.73 -39.66 14.33
N HIS A 124 4.69 -38.51 15.00
CA HIS A 124 4.79 -37.22 14.34
C HIS A 124 6.25 -36.89 14.07
N MET A 125 6.66 -37.18 12.84
CA MET A 125 7.84 -36.62 12.20
C MET A 125 7.73 -35.09 12.33
N LYS A 126 8.59 -34.49 13.15
CA LYS A 126 8.73 -33.03 13.25
C LYS A 126 9.18 -32.52 11.89
N ARG A 127 8.21 -32.26 11.00
CA ARG A 127 8.44 -31.46 9.80
C ARG A 127 8.76 -30.07 10.33
N THR A 128 10.05 -29.77 10.42
CA THR A 128 10.53 -28.40 10.55
C THR A 128 9.92 -27.67 9.36
N ILE A 129 8.78 -27.03 9.58
CA ILE A 129 8.21 -26.09 8.64
C ILE A 129 9.24 -24.97 8.66
N SER A 130 10.14 -24.99 7.68
CA SER A 130 10.90 -23.81 7.31
C SER A 130 9.87 -22.72 7.17
N THR A 131 9.87 -21.78 8.12
CA THR A 131 9.16 -20.52 7.96
C THR A 131 9.67 -19.99 6.62
N PRO A 132 8.84 -19.90 5.58
CA PRO A 132 9.29 -19.18 4.41
C PRO A 132 9.60 -17.78 4.95
N ASP A 133 10.81 -17.29 4.69
CA ASP A 133 11.13 -15.87 4.71
C ASP A 133 10.14 -15.17 3.77
N LYS A 134 8.90 -15.00 4.25
CA LYS A 134 7.88 -14.25 3.56
C LYS A 134 8.26 -12.82 3.85
N ILE A 135 9.09 -12.29 2.97
CA ILE A 135 9.18 -10.87 2.70
C ILE A 135 7.74 -10.39 2.59
N GLU A 136 7.21 -9.82 3.69
CA GLU A 136 5.88 -9.25 3.72
C GLU A 136 5.88 -8.20 2.62
N THR A 137 5.16 -8.53 1.55
CA THR A 137 5.15 -7.70 0.36
C THR A 137 4.31 -6.50 0.73
N GLU A 138 4.95 -5.42 1.20
CA GLU A 138 4.33 -4.10 1.38
C GLU A 138 3.38 -3.84 0.20
N PRO A 139 2.15 -3.38 0.42
CA PRO A 139 1.15 -3.29 -0.63
C PRO A 139 1.52 -2.25 -1.69
N SER A 140 1.21 -2.56 -2.96
CA SER A 140 1.31 -1.59 -4.07
C SER A 140 0.34 -0.43 -3.86
N ILE A 141 0.78 0.78 -4.19
CA ILE A 141 -0.11 1.95 -4.24
C ILE A 141 -1.24 1.69 -5.25
N ALA A 142 -2.47 2.06 -4.89
CA ALA A 142 -3.61 1.99 -5.80
C ALA A 142 -3.41 2.95 -6.98
N SER A 143 -3.91 2.57 -8.17
CA SER A 143 -3.81 3.40 -9.37
C SER A 143 -4.34 4.83 -9.16
N ALA A 144 -5.43 4.99 -8.41
CA ALA A 144 -5.96 6.30 -8.03
C ALA A 144 -4.96 7.15 -7.23
N GLY A 145 -4.23 6.53 -6.30
CA GLY A 145 -3.16 7.18 -5.55
C GLY A 145 -1.99 7.59 -6.44
N CYS A 146 -1.64 6.79 -7.45
CA CYS A 146 -0.61 7.15 -8.42
C CYS A 146 -1.02 8.33 -9.30
N ILE A 147 -2.28 8.39 -9.76
CA ILE A 147 -2.79 9.53 -10.55
C ILE A 147 -2.79 10.80 -9.70
N ALA A 148 -3.21 10.70 -8.44
CA ALA A 148 -3.16 11.83 -7.51
C ALA A 148 -1.71 12.29 -7.24
N ALA A 149 -0.77 11.35 -7.06
CA ALA A 149 0.64 11.67 -6.91
C ALA A 149 1.24 12.33 -8.16
N LEU A 150 0.78 11.93 -9.36
CA LEU A 150 1.20 12.54 -10.63
C LEU A 150 0.81 14.02 -10.70
N VAL A 151 -0.42 14.36 -10.32
CA VAL A 151 -0.91 15.76 -10.37
C VAL A 151 -0.50 16.59 -9.16
N SER A 152 0.00 15.96 -8.09
CA SER A 152 0.44 16.65 -6.88
C SER A 152 1.68 17.51 -7.10
N ASN A 153 1.75 18.65 -6.42
CA ASN A 153 2.94 19.50 -6.36
C ASN A 153 3.95 19.06 -5.29
N SER A 154 3.54 18.17 -4.39
CA SER A 154 4.34 17.71 -3.25
C SER A 154 4.94 16.31 -3.48
N GLN A 155 5.33 16.00 -4.72
CA GLN A 155 5.81 14.66 -5.12
C GLN A 155 6.97 14.15 -4.25
N ALA A 156 7.92 15.03 -3.88
CA ALA A 156 9.03 14.69 -3.01
C ALA A 156 8.58 14.17 -1.65
N ALA A 157 7.64 14.88 -0.99
CA ALA A 157 7.09 14.48 0.30
C ALA A 157 6.28 13.16 0.19
N ILE A 158 5.61 12.93 -0.95
CA ILE A 158 4.92 11.66 -1.20
C ILE A 158 5.92 10.49 -1.29
N ILE A 159 7.03 10.69 -2.01
CA ILE A 159 8.11 9.70 -2.13
C ILE A 159 8.71 9.40 -0.76
N ASP A 160 8.96 10.43 0.05
CA ASP A 160 9.52 10.28 1.39
C ASP A 160 8.60 9.46 2.31
N ALA A 161 7.28 9.64 2.22
CA ALA A 161 6.32 8.82 2.93
C ALA A 161 6.19 7.38 2.39
N CYS A 162 6.59 7.16 1.14
CA CYS A 162 6.68 5.81 0.57
C CYS A 162 7.91 5.06 1.09
N ARG A 163 8.96 5.74 1.58
CA ARG A 163 10.13 5.10 2.19
C ARG A 163 9.75 4.41 3.49
N ALA A 164 10.25 3.19 3.68
CA ALA A 164 10.07 2.45 4.94
C ALA A 164 11.05 2.99 6.00
N ASN A 165 10.56 3.71 7.01
CA ASN A 165 11.31 4.10 8.22
C ASN A 165 12.74 4.63 7.95
N GLY A 166 12.89 5.59 7.02
CA GLY A 166 14.19 6.21 6.72
C GLY A 166 15.15 5.34 5.89
N LYS A 167 14.72 4.17 5.42
CA LYS A 167 15.50 3.36 4.49
C LYS A 167 15.54 4.00 3.12
N ARG A 168 16.65 3.74 2.42
CA ARG A 168 16.78 4.08 1.00
C ARG A 168 15.81 3.27 0.15
N LEU A 169 15.39 3.85 -0.97
CA LEU A 169 14.57 3.17 -1.96
C LEU A 169 15.38 2.09 -2.67
N ASP A 170 14.87 0.86 -2.63
CA ASP A 170 15.33 -0.22 -3.48
C ASP A 170 14.48 -0.30 -4.76
N TRP A 171 14.93 -1.13 -5.70
CA TRP A 171 14.23 -1.33 -6.96
C TRP A 171 12.83 -1.92 -6.74
N GLU A 172 12.69 -2.84 -5.80
CA GLU A 172 11.45 -3.55 -5.54
C GLU A 172 10.36 -2.61 -5.02
N THR A 173 10.72 -1.73 -4.07
CA THR A 173 9.84 -0.68 -3.54
C THR A 173 9.50 0.34 -4.62
N THR A 174 10.49 0.74 -5.42
CA THR A 174 10.29 1.70 -6.53
C THR A 174 9.30 1.19 -7.56
N LYS A 175 9.49 -0.05 -8.01
CA LYS A 175 8.62 -0.74 -8.98
C LYS A 175 7.22 -0.92 -8.41
N ARG A 176 7.11 -1.36 -7.15
CA ARG A 176 5.84 -1.64 -6.50
C ARG A 176 5.00 -0.39 -6.29
N ASN A 177 5.63 0.72 -5.93
CA ASN A 177 4.96 2.02 -5.81
C ASN A 177 4.76 2.72 -7.15
N ARG A 178 5.24 2.11 -8.24
CA ARG A 178 5.17 2.64 -9.62
C ARG A 178 5.74 4.05 -9.72
N LEU A 179 6.78 4.37 -8.93
CA LEU A 179 7.35 5.72 -8.85
C LEU A 179 7.69 6.31 -10.22
N PRO A 180 8.30 5.55 -11.16
CA PRO A 180 8.64 6.09 -12.49
C PRO A 180 7.45 6.56 -13.32
N LEU A 181 6.22 6.11 -13.00
CA LEU A 181 5.03 6.45 -13.78
C LEU A 181 4.39 7.78 -13.38
N TRP A 182 4.72 8.30 -12.20
CA TRP A 182 4.05 9.50 -11.68
C TRP A 182 5.02 10.62 -11.28
N ILE A 183 6.33 10.40 -11.25
CA ILE A 183 7.31 11.46 -11.01
C ILE A 183 7.45 12.34 -12.24
N ARG A 184 7.26 13.65 -12.06
CA ARG A 184 7.41 14.65 -13.15
C ARG A 184 8.77 15.33 -13.16
N SER A 185 9.40 15.46 -12.00
CA SER A 185 10.71 16.11 -11.87
C SER A 185 11.82 15.17 -12.31
N GLU A 186 12.56 15.57 -13.35
CA GLU A 186 13.76 14.86 -13.78
C GLU A 186 14.79 14.74 -12.66
N ASP A 187 14.97 15.79 -11.86
CA ASP A 187 15.93 15.79 -10.75
C ASP A 187 15.56 14.76 -9.67
N LEU A 188 14.27 14.65 -9.35
CA LEU A 188 13.80 13.59 -8.44
C LEU A 188 13.99 12.21 -9.03
N LEU A 189 13.71 12.04 -10.33
CA LEU A 189 13.89 10.76 -11.01
C LEU A 189 15.36 10.34 -11.06
N ARG A 190 16.28 11.27 -11.33
CA ARG A 190 17.73 11.03 -11.30
C ARG A 190 18.21 10.63 -9.90
N LYS A 191 17.74 11.31 -8.85
CA LYS A 191 18.06 10.97 -7.45
C LYS A 191 17.59 9.57 -7.09
N ILE A 192 16.37 9.19 -7.48
CA ILE A 192 15.85 7.84 -7.23
C ILE A 192 16.62 6.80 -8.03
N ALA A 193 16.92 7.06 -9.31
CA ALA A 193 17.72 6.16 -10.12
C ALA A 193 19.10 5.92 -9.48
N GLU A 194 19.78 6.98 -9.05
CA GLU A 194 21.05 6.85 -8.33
C GLU A 194 20.92 6.07 -7.02
N GLU A 195 19.88 6.35 -6.22
CA GLU A 195 19.62 5.67 -4.96
C GLU A 195 19.40 4.15 -5.16
N VAL A 196 18.61 3.79 -6.17
CA VAL A 196 18.36 2.40 -6.57
C VAL A 196 19.62 1.73 -7.11
N GLY A 197 20.37 2.41 -7.99
CA GLY A 197 21.63 1.90 -8.53
C GLY A 197 22.65 1.60 -7.44
N GLN A 198 22.79 2.51 -6.46
CA GLN A 198 23.64 2.28 -5.28
C GLN A 198 23.13 1.13 -4.40
N SER A 199 21.82 0.95 -4.26
CA SER A 199 21.23 -0.16 -3.51
C SER A 199 21.53 -1.51 -4.17
N ILE A 200 21.34 -1.62 -5.49
CA ILE A 200 21.62 -2.84 -6.27
C ILE A 200 23.10 -3.19 -6.19
N TYR A 201 23.98 -2.22 -6.43
CA TYR A 201 25.42 -2.46 -6.38
C TYR A 201 25.88 -2.94 -4.99
N LYS A 202 25.35 -2.36 -3.91
CA LYS A 202 25.68 -2.78 -2.53
C LYS A 202 25.24 -4.22 -2.24
N THR A 203 24.08 -4.63 -2.76
CA THR A 203 23.50 -5.94 -2.49
C THR A 203 24.10 -7.05 -3.36
N HIS A 204 24.20 -6.81 -4.67
CA HIS A 204 24.59 -7.85 -5.64
C HIS A 204 26.04 -7.75 -6.12
N ARG A 205 26.70 -6.60 -5.92
CA ARG A 205 28.03 -6.29 -6.49
C ARG A 205 28.09 -6.46 -8.01
N ASN A 206 26.95 -6.49 -8.69
CA ASN A 206 26.85 -6.65 -10.14
C ASN A 206 26.77 -5.27 -10.81
N ILE A 207 27.81 -4.91 -11.56
CA ILE A 207 27.89 -3.62 -12.25
C ILE A 207 26.89 -3.53 -13.39
N MET A 208 26.69 -4.62 -14.12
CA MET A 208 25.79 -4.65 -15.27
C MET A 208 24.34 -4.33 -14.86
N GLU A 209 23.90 -4.84 -13.71
CA GLU A 209 22.55 -4.59 -13.19
C GLU A 209 22.34 -3.14 -12.72
N CYS A 210 23.36 -2.49 -12.16
CA CYS A 210 23.26 -1.10 -11.70
C CYS A 210 23.58 -0.05 -12.78
N ALA A 211 24.24 -0.44 -13.88
CA ALA A 211 24.68 0.47 -14.95
C ALA A 211 23.52 1.26 -15.56
N LEU A 212 22.39 0.61 -15.84
CA LEU A 212 21.21 1.27 -16.40
C LEU A 212 20.71 2.42 -15.51
N PHE A 213 20.78 2.24 -14.18
CA PHE A 213 20.35 3.26 -13.23
C PHE A 213 21.34 4.44 -13.16
N PHE A 214 22.65 4.19 -13.23
CA PHE A 214 23.63 5.27 -13.26
C PHE A 214 23.60 6.06 -14.58
N ILE A 215 23.33 5.38 -15.70
CA ILE A 215 23.09 6.05 -16.99
C ILE A 215 21.84 6.92 -16.90
N ALA A 216 20.72 6.39 -16.39
CA ALA A 216 19.49 7.14 -16.20
C ALA A 216 19.66 8.33 -15.22
N ALA A 217 20.52 8.20 -14.22
CA ALA A 217 20.88 9.29 -13.30
C ALA A 217 21.84 10.32 -13.93
N GLY A 218 22.48 10.01 -15.06
CA GLY A 218 23.53 10.83 -15.66
C GLY A 218 24.87 10.80 -14.92
N ASN A 219 25.06 9.90 -13.95
CA ASN A 219 26.26 9.83 -13.11
C ASN A 219 27.33 8.91 -13.74
N MET A 220 27.84 9.32 -14.91
CA MET A 220 28.82 8.54 -15.68
C MET A 220 30.18 8.41 -14.97
N HIS A 221 30.53 9.39 -14.12
CA HIS A 221 31.77 9.35 -13.35
C HIS A 221 31.75 8.19 -12.34
N LEU A 222 30.66 8.05 -11.58
CA LEU A 222 30.52 6.95 -10.64
C LEU A 222 30.52 5.59 -11.35
N LEU A 223 29.81 5.49 -12.49
CA LEU A 223 29.79 4.25 -13.27
C LEU A 223 31.19 3.84 -13.76
N ARG A 224 31.99 4.80 -14.26
CA ARG A 224 33.39 4.53 -14.66
C ARG A 224 34.25 4.07 -13.50
N ASN A 225 34.10 4.71 -12.32
CA ASN A 225 34.84 4.31 -11.13
C ASN A 225 34.47 2.90 -10.68
N LEU A 226 33.18 2.56 -10.69
CA LEU A 226 32.72 1.22 -10.36
C LEU A 226 33.27 0.20 -11.36
N ALA A 227 33.18 0.49 -12.67
CA ALA A 227 33.70 -0.37 -13.72
C ALA A 227 35.22 -0.59 -13.62
N ALA A 228 35.99 0.43 -13.22
CA ALA A 228 37.44 0.29 -12.99
C ALA A 228 37.77 -0.62 -11.80
N THR A 229 36.87 -0.71 -10.81
CA THR A 229 37.01 -1.60 -9.64
C THR A 229 36.48 -3.01 -9.89
N ASP A 230 35.92 -3.27 -11.08
CA ASP A 230 35.30 -4.56 -11.37
C ASP A 230 36.36 -5.63 -11.62
N GLN A 231 36.54 -6.50 -10.63
CA GLN A 231 37.39 -7.69 -10.76
C GLN A 231 36.59 -8.87 -11.32
N SER A 232 35.29 -8.74 -11.60
CA SER A 232 34.48 -9.87 -12.10
C SER A 232 34.89 -10.38 -13.50
N ALA A 233 35.76 -9.66 -14.21
CA ALA A 233 36.39 -10.12 -15.44
C ALA A 233 37.58 -11.10 -15.21
N SER A 234 38.10 -11.24 -13.99
CA SER A 234 39.28 -12.09 -13.72
C SER A 234 38.99 -13.58 -13.58
N CYS A 235 37.74 -14.02 -13.73
CA CYS A 235 37.34 -15.44 -13.69
C CYS A 235 37.06 -16.07 -15.06
N TRP A 236 37.25 -15.33 -16.17
CA TRP A 236 37.13 -15.87 -17.54
C TRP A 236 38.46 -16.32 -18.15
N ASN A 237 39.56 -16.21 -17.41
CA ASN A 237 40.84 -16.82 -17.77
C ASN A 237 41.04 -18.13 -17.00
N MET A 238 40.29 -19.17 -17.37
CA MET A 238 40.61 -20.58 -17.12
C MET A 238 40.16 -21.43 -18.30
#